data_AF-A0A496ZA68-F1
#
_entry.id   AF-A0A496ZA68-F1
#
_cell.length_a   1.000
_cell.length_b   1.000
_cell.length_c   1.000
_cell.angle_alpha   90.00
_cell.angle_beta   90.00
_cell.angle_gamma   90.00
#
_symmetry.space_group_name_H-M   'P 1'
#
loop_
_entity.id
_entity.type
_entity.pdbx_description
1 polymer ?
#
loop_
_entity_poly.entity_id
_entity_poly.type
_entity_poly.pdbx_seq_one_letter_code
_entity_poly.pdbx_strand_id
1 'polypeptide(L)' 'GEVTDVEEISDSGKSWVERNRIYNQWANLFGGLEDCFPIYNNPDGTPEKKDEYVGVTVYGFVPFSIAD' A
#
# COMPACT_ATOMS: atom_id res chain seq x y z
N GLY A 1 25.33 7.40 -28.00
CA GLY A 1 24.05 7.82 -27.40
C GLY A 1 23.51 6.61 -26.71
N GLU A 2 23.54 6.60 -25.38
CA GLU A 2 23.06 5.48 -24.59
C GLU A 2 21.56 5.72 -24.38
N VAL A 3 20.74 4.92 -25.06
CA VAL A 3 19.30 4.86 -24.82
C VAL A 3 19.13 3.91 -23.64
N THR A 4 18.88 4.45 -22.47
CA THR A 4 18.43 3.65 -21.32
C THR A 4 16.92 3.49 -21.46
N ASP A 5 16.49 2.42 -22.12
CA ASP A 5 15.11 1.96 -22.02
C ASP A 5 14.89 1.53 -20.57
N VAL A 6 14.35 2.43 -19.75
CA VAL A 6 13.88 2.09 -18.41
C VAL A 6 12.58 1.34 -18.64
N GLU A 7 12.67 0.02 -18.74
CA GLU A 7 11.50 -0.83 -18.84
C GLU A 7 10.64 -0.57 -17.59
N GLU A 8 9.46 0.02 -17.76
CA GLU A 8 8.48 0.16 -16.67
C GLU A 8 8.11 -1.25 -16.22
N ILE A 9 8.68 -1.70 -15.10
CA ILE A 9 8.25 -2.95 -14.46
C ILE A 9 6.85 -2.70 -13.88
N SER A 10 5.83 -2.96 -14.70
CA SER A 10 4.45 -2.99 -14.27
C SER A 10 4.25 -4.22 -13.38
N ASP A 11 4.10 -4.01 -12.07
CA ASP A 11 3.77 -5.07 -11.13
C ASP A 11 2.26 -5.15 -10.92
N SER A 12 1.75 -6.36 -10.71
CA SER A 12 0.33 -6.61 -10.49
C SER A 12 0.12 -7.18 -9.09
N GLY A 13 -0.95 -6.79 -8.42
CA GLY A 13 -1.15 -7.16 -7.03
C GLY A 13 -2.49 -6.72 -6.48
N LYS A 14 -2.66 -6.93 -5.19
CA LYS A 14 -3.84 -6.53 -4.44
C LYS A 14 -3.46 -6.06 -3.04
N SER A 15 -4.26 -5.14 -2.54
CA SER A 15 -4.25 -4.72 -1.15
C SER A 15 -5.64 -4.95 -0.56
N TRP A 16 -5.72 -5.39 0.69
CA TRP A 16 -7.00 -5.54 1.38
C TRP A 16 -6.85 -5.31 2.87
N VAL A 17 -7.89 -4.78 3.48
CA VAL A 17 -7.97 -4.61 4.93
C VAL A 17 -8.66 -5.83 5.52
N GLU A 18 -8.06 -6.41 6.55
CA GLU A 18 -8.71 -7.41 7.38
C GLU A 18 -8.47 -7.04 8.86
N ARG A 19 -9.56 -6.85 9.59
CA ARG A 19 -9.56 -6.34 10.97
C ARG A 19 -8.81 -4.99 11.05
N ASN A 20 -7.75 -4.94 11.83
CA ASN A 20 -6.90 -3.78 12.10
C ASN A 20 -5.54 -3.90 11.38
N ARG A 21 -5.52 -4.55 10.21
CA ARG A 21 -4.32 -4.75 9.41
C ARG A 21 -4.60 -4.48 7.94
N ILE A 22 -3.60 -3.93 7.26
CA ILE A 22 -3.53 -3.86 5.79
C ILE A 22 -2.61 -4.97 5.31
N TYR A 23 -3.06 -5.69 4.30
CA TYR A 23 -2.30 -6.71 3.60
C TYR A 23 -1.99 -6.24 2.19
N ASN A 24 -0.81 -6.60 1.70
CA ASN A 24 -0.36 -6.33 0.35
C ASN A 24 0.26 -7.60 -0.23
N GLN A 25 -0.09 -7.93 -1.45
CA GLN A 25 0.57 -9.01 -2.19
C GLN A 25 0.69 -8.61 -3.66
N TRP A 26 1.92 -8.54 -4.14
CA TRP A 26 2.25 -8.18 -5.52
C TRP A 26 3.07 -9.30 -6.14
N ALA A 27 2.95 -9.49 -7.45
CA ALA A 27 3.53 -10.63 -8.15
C ALA A 27 5.06 -10.66 -8.07
N ASN A 28 5.71 -9.49 -8.11
CA ASN A 28 7.16 -9.37 -8.11
C ASN A 28 7.71 -8.76 -6.81
N LEU A 29 7.00 -7.82 -6.19
CA LEU A 29 7.43 -7.22 -4.92
C LEU A 29 7.61 -8.30 -3.84
N PHE A 30 8.76 -8.24 -3.15
CA PHE A 30 9.16 -9.21 -2.13
C PHE A 30 9.05 -10.68 -2.58
N GLY A 31 9.18 -10.95 -3.88
CA GLY A 31 9.10 -12.31 -4.44
C GLY A 31 7.71 -12.93 -4.38
N GLY A 32 6.63 -12.14 -4.43
CA GLY A 32 5.26 -12.68 -4.38
C GLY A 32 4.71 -12.89 -2.97
N LEU A 33 5.52 -12.60 -1.95
CA LEU A 33 5.15 -12.83 -0.56
C LEU A 33 4.12 -11.80 -0.09
N GLU A 34 3.20 -12.27 0.74
CA GLU A 34 2.26 -11.41 1.44
C GLU A 34 2.98 -10.60 2.52
N ASP A 35 2.70 -9.31 2.56
CA ASP A 35 3.17 -8.38 3.57
C ASP A 35 1.99 -7.78 4.34
N CYS A 36 2.18 -7.54 5.64
CA CYS A 36 1.10 -7.19 6.55
C CYS A 36 1.55 -6.21 7.64
N PHE A 37 0.80 -5.11 7.78
CA PHE A 37 1.08 -4.05 8.75
C PHE A 37 -0.16 -3.67 9.56
N PRO A 38 0.01 -3.27 10.84
CA PRO A 38 -1.09 -2.72 11.61
C PRO A 38 -1.55 -1.38 11.03
N ILE A 39 -2.86 -1.14 11.10
CA ILE A 39 -3.47 0.13 10.72
C ILE A 39 -4.23 0.71 11.91
N TYR A 40 -4.33 2.03 11.93
CA TYR A 40 -5.05 2.79 12.94
C TYR A 40 -6.07 3.69 12.25
N ASN A 41 -7.25 3.82 12.84
CA ASN A 41 -8.29 4.70 12.33
C ASN A 41 -8.00 6.14 12.75
N ASN A 42 -8.09 7.07 11.81
CA ASN A 42 -8.12 8.50 12.07
C ASN A 42 -9.59 8.94 12.18
N PRO A 43 -10.10 9.27 13.38
CA PRO A 43 -11.50 9.62 13.57
C PRO A 43 -11.92 10.90 12.82
N ASP A 44 -10.96 11.76 12.47
CA ASP A 44 -11.18 12.99 11.71
C ASP A 44 -10.83 12.84 10.22
N GLY A 45 -10.44 11.63 9.81
CA GLY A 45 -10.06 11.32 8.44
C GLY A 45 -11.26 11.26 7.50
N THR A 46 -11.03 11.57 6.22
CA THR A 46 -12.07 11.52 5.19
C THR A 46 -11.57 10.86 3.91
N PRO A 47 -12.44 10.18 3.14
CA PRO A 47 -12.07 9.58 1.86
C PRO A 47 -11.43 10.58 0.89
N GLU A 48 -11.90 11.83 0.88
CA GLU A 48 -11.39 12.89 -0.01
C GLU A 48 -9.94 13.27 0.32
N LYS A 49 -9.58 13.25 1.59
CA LYS A 49 -8.22 13.52 2.07
C LYS A 49 -7.32 12.28 2.04
N LYS A 50 -7.92 11.09 1.85
CA LYS A 50 -7.23 9.80 1.83
C LYS A 50 -6.50 9.50 3.14
N ASP A 51 -7.12 9.81 4.27
CA ASP A 51 -6.49 9.76 5.58
C ASP A 51 -7.35 9.13 6.67
N GLU A 52 -8.37 8.34 6.33
CA GLU A 52 -9.19 7.57 7.28
C GLU A 52 -8.39 6.51 8.04
N TYR A 53 -7.33 6.00 7.42
CA TYR A 53 -6.45 5.00 7.99
C TYR A 53 -5.00 5.47 7.95
N VAL A 54 -4.22 5.06 8.95
CA VAL A 54 -2.76 5.23 8.97
C VAL A 54 -2.11 3.86 9.13
N GLY A 55 -1.38 3.42 8.12
CA GLY A 55 -0.55 2.22 8.16
C GLY A 55 0.80 2.49 8.80
N VAL A 56 1.26 1.59 9.67
CA VAL A 56 2.60 1.66 10.28
C VAL A 56 3.50 0.63 9.62
N THR A 57 4.28 1.10 8.65
CA THR A 57 5.19 0.26 7.86
C THR A 57 6.63 0.42 8.34
N VAL A 58 7.53 -0.43 7.87
CA VAL A 58 8.98 -0.29 8.14
C VAL A 58 9.58 0.99 7.54
N TYR A 59 8.90 1.62 6.58
CA TYR A 59 9.34 2.85 5.92
C TYR A 59 8.65 4.10 6.47
N GLY A 60 7.77 3.96 7.47
CA GLY A 60 7.09 5.06 8.14
C GLY A 60 5.56 4.93 8.17
N PHE A 61 4.92 6.06 8.47
CA PHE A 61 3.45 6.18 8.55
C PHE A 61 2.88 6.59 7.20
N VAL A 62 1.92 5.82 6.70
CA VAL A 62 1.29 6.08 5.40
C VAL A 62 -0.22 6.25 5.60
N PRO A 63 -0.78 7.47 5.45
CA PRO A 63 -2.22 7.66 5.44
C PRO A 63 -2.82 7.11 4.15
N PHE A 64 -3.99 6.48 4.24
CA PHE A 64 -4.74 5.99 3.09
C PHE A 64 -6.24 5.91 3.37
N SER A 65 -7.02 5.77 2.30
CA SER A 65 -8.43 5.39 2.31
C SER A 65 -8.64 4.18 1.41
N ILE A 66 -9.72 3.44 1.65
CA ILE A 66 -10.11 2.31 0.79
C ILE A 66 -10.62 2.88 -0.53
N ALA A 67 -10.21 2.28 -1.66
CA ALA A 67 -10.75 2.64 -2.97
C ALA A 67 -12.16 2.07 -3.14
N ASP A 68 -13.06 2.86 -3.72
CA ASP A 68 -14.43 2.44 -4.08
C ASP A 68 -14.45 1.30 -5.13
#